data_AF-A0A2N1R7U5-F1
#
_entry.id   AF-A0A2N1R7U5-F1
#
_cell.length_a   1.000
_cell.length_b   1.000
_cell.length_c   1.000
_cell.angle_alpha   90.00
_cell.angle_beta   90.00
_cell.angle_gamma   90.00
#
_symmetry.space_group_name_H-M   'P 1'
#
loop_
_entity.id
_entity.type
_entity.pdbx_description
1 polymer ?
#
loop_
_entity_poly.entity_id
_entity_poly.type
_entity_poly.pdbx_seq_one_letter_code
_entity_poly.pdbx_strand_id
1 'polypeptide(L)'
;MYRSFTGGGWAHPGYFFGFSWGGIVLAVILIGLAVFAVVSIRRRGKTLDSDPASASQQGLLVLTERFVRGEIDTEAFRSMKAELAMQPESGYHPMAGIPD
;
A
#
# COMPACT_ATOMS: atom_id res chain seq x y z
N MET A 1 -56.72 -19.31 30.03
CA MET A 1 -55.99 -18.08 30.40
C MET A 1 -54.52 -18.28 30.12
N TYR A 2 -53.99 -17.40 29.26
CA TYR A 2 -52.59 -17.09 28.96
C TYR A 2 -51.65 -18.23 28.56
N ARG A 3 -51.69 -18.49 27.23
CA ARG A 3 -50.55 -18.68 26.33
C ARG A 3 -49.27 -18.15 26.97
N SER A 4 -48.41 -19.07 27.40
CA SER A 4 -47.05 -18.76 27.86
C SER A 4 -46.40 -17.88 26.79
N PHE A 5 -46.21 -16.62 27.15
CA PHE A 5 -45.31 -15.72 26.47
C PHE A 5 -43.94 -16.39 26.51
N THR A 6 -43.56 -17.05 25.41
CA THR A 6 -42.19 -17.02 24.92
C THR A 6 -41.82 -15.55 24.74
N GLY A 7 -41.53 -14.89 25.86
CA GLY A 7 -40.91 -13.59 25.95
C GLY A 7 -39.47 -13.77 25.52
N GLY A 8 -39.29 -13.83 24.20
CA GLY A 8 -38.02 -13.59 23.58
C GLY A 8 -37.54 -12.20 23.98
N GLY A 9 -36.28 -12.11 24.40
CA GLY A 9 -35.62 -10.83 24.59
C GLY A 9 -34.69 -10.87 25.79
N TRP A 10 -33.39 -10.82 25.48
CA TRP A 10 -32.34 -10.28 26.34
C TRP A 10 -31.68 -11.20 27.37
N ALA A 11 -31.70 -12.51 27.14
CA ALA A 11 -30.61 -13.34 27.61
C ALA A 11 -29.57 -13.40 26.48
N HIS A 12 -28.54 -12.57 26.56
CA HIS A 12 -27.26 -12.86 25.91
C HIS A 12 -26.42 -13.74 26.88
N PRO A 13 -26.51 -15.08 26.87
CA PRO A 13 -25.46 -15.91 27.45
C PRO A 13 -24.41 -16.24 26.37
N GLY A 14 -24.14 -15.32 25.45
CA GLY A 14 -23.31 -15.58 24.26
C GLY A 14 -21.81 -15.39 24.46
N TYR A 15 -21.36 -14.99 25.66
CA TYR A 15 -19.97 -14.56 25.86
C TYR A 15 -19.17 -15.31 26.93
N PHE A 16 -19.72 -16.34 27.59
CA PHE A 16 -19.03 -16.94 28.74
C PHE A 16 -18.69 -18.43 28.69
N PHE A 17 -19.23 -19.25 27.77
CA PHE A 17 -18.97 -20.71 27.82
C PHE A 17 -18.93 -21.37 26.43
N GLY A 18 -17.96 -20.99 25.61
CA GLY A 18 -17.86 -21.49 24.24
C GLY A 18 -16.45 -21.52 23.66
N PHE A 19 -15.44 -21.90 24.44
CA PHE A 19 -14.16 -22.38 23.90
C PHE A 19 -14.35 -23.77 23.26
N SER A 20 -15.28 -23.87 22.31
CA SER A 20 -15.30 -24.98 21.36
C SER A 20 -14.04 -24.87 20.52
N TRP A 21 -13.43 -25.99 20.14
CA TRP A 21 -12.29 -26.03 19.20
C TRP A 21 -12.54 -25.15 17.95
N GLY A 22 -13.79 -25.04 17.49
CA GLY A 22 -14.17 -24.16 16.39
C GLY A 22 -13.94 -22.66 16.66
N GLY A 23 -14.13 -22.18 17.89
CA GLY A 23 -13.86 -20.78 18.26
C GLY A 23 -12.36 -20.47 18.28
N ILE A 24 -11.54 -21.42 18.75
CA ILE A 24 -10.07 -21.30 18.74
C ILE A 24 -9.57 -21.27 17.29
N VAL A 25 -10.04 -22.19 16.44
CA VAL A 25 -9.65 -22.24 15.02
C VAL A 25 -10.06 -20.95 14.30
N LEU A 26 -11.27 -20.46 14.51
CA LEU A 26 -11.74 -19.22 13.92
C LEU A 26 -10.91 -18.01 14.37
N ALA A 27 -10.57 -17.93 15.66
CA ALA A 27 -9.72 -16.88 16.20
C ALA A 27 -8.31 -16.90 15.58
N VAL A 28 -7.71 -18.10 15.45
CA VAL A 28 -6.40 -18.27 14.81
C VAL A 28 -6.43 -17.82 13.34
N ILE A 29 -7.49 -18.17 12.59
CA ILE A 29 -7.66 -17.74 11.20
C ILE A 29 -7.79 -16.22 11.11
N LEU A 30 -8.62 -15.60 11.97
CA LEU A 30 -8.80 -14.14 11.98
C LEU A 30 -7.51 -13.40 12.33
N ILE A 31 -6.77 -13.86 13.32
CA ILE A 31 -5.47 -13.29 13.69
C ILE A 31 -4.47 -13.46 12.53
N GLY A 32 -4.42 -14.64 11.92
CA GLY A 32 -3.57 -14.91 10.75
C GLY A 32 -3.91 -14.01 9.57
N LEU A 33 -5.20 -13.79 9.29
CA LEU A 33 -5.66 -12.90 8.23
C LEU A 33 -5.31 -11.43 8.52
N ALA A 34 -5.45 -10.99 9.77
CA ALA A 34 -5.08 -9.64 10.18
C ALA A 34 -3.57 -9.39 10.03
N VAL A 35 -2.73 -10.34 10.49
CA VAL A 35 -1.26 -10.27 10.31
C VAL A 35 -0.92 -10.31 8.82
N PHE A 36 -1.54 -11.20 8.04
CA PHE A 36 -1.33 -11.28 6.60
C PHE A 36 -1.70 -9.97 5.89
N ALA A 37 -2.82 -9.35 6.25
CA ALA A 37 -3.25 -8.08 5.69
C ALA A 37 -2.22 -6.97 6.00
N VAL A 38 -1.78 -6.86 7.25
CA VAL A 38 -0.76 -5.88 7.67
C VAL A 38 0.57 -6.11 6.93
N VAL A 39 1.04 -7.36 6.86
CA VAL A 39 2.28 -7.72 6.17
C VAL A 39 2.15 -7.49 4.66
N SER A 40 1.01 -7.81 4.06
CA SER A 40 0.72 -7.59 2.65
C SER A 40 0.70 -6.10 2.32
N ILE A 41 0.08 -5.26 3.15
CA ILE A 41 0.10 -3.79 2.99
C ILE A 41 1.51 -3.24 3.18
N ARG A 42 2.27 -3.69 4.19
CA ARG A 42 3.67 -3.28 4.39
C ARG A 42 4.58 -3.69 3.23
N ARG A 43 4.36 -4.87 2.64
CA ARG A 43 5.11 -5.35 1.47
C ARG A 43 4.68 -4.64 0.19
N ARG A 44 3.38 -4.35 0.04
CA ARG A 44 2.83 -3.63 -1.12
C ARG A 44 3.05 -2.12 -1.04
N GLY A 45 3.30 -1.55 0.13
CA GLY A 45 3.71 -0.15 0.29
C GLY A 45 5.07 0.16 -0.36
N LYS A 46 5.83 -0.87 -0.77
CA LYS A 46 7.03 -0.74 -1.60
C LYS A 46 6.74 -0.87 -3.11
N THR A 47 5.54 -1.29 -3.50
CA THR A 47 5.16 -1.55 -4.90
C THR A 47 3.94 -0.75 -5.36
N LEU A 48 3.23 -0.06 -4.46
CA LEU A 48 2.09 0.81 -4.78
C LEU A 48 2.51 2.22 -5.22
N ASP A 49 3.80 2.58 -5.07
CA ASP A 49 4.42 3.76 -5.69
C ASP A 49 4.95 3.44 -7.11
N SER A 50 4.17 2.66 -7.86
CA SER A 50 4.42 2.48 -9.31
C SER A 50 3.67 3.53 -10.12
N ASP A 51 3.41 4.71 -9.55
CA ASP A 51 3.06 5.87 -10.35
C ASP A 51 4.40 6.48 -10.82
N PRO A 52 4.72 6.46 -12.13
CA PRO A 52 5.95 7.08 -12.62
C PRO A 52 6.06 8.56 -12.20
N ALA A 53 4.92 9.23 -11.94
CA ALA A 53 4.88 10.56 -11.38
C ALA A 53 5.34 10.62 -9.91
N SER A 54 5.04 9.62 -9.07
CA SER A 54 5.50 9.58 -7.68
C SER A 54 6.96 9.15 -7.56
N ALA A 55 7.41 8.23 -8.42
CA ALA A 55 8.80 7.78 -8.48
C ALA A 55 9.75 8.92 -8.88
N SER A 56 9.37 9.76 -9.84
CA SER A 56 10.15 10.94 -10.25
C SER A 56 10.22 12.00 -9.15
N GLN A 57 9.13 12.24 -8.41
CA GLN A 57 9.11 13.15 -7.25
C GLN A 57 10.02 12.64 -6.11
N GLN A 58 9.99 11.35 -5.81
CA GLN A 58 10.88 10.74 -4.82
C GLN A 58 12.35 10.81 -5.28
N GLY A 59 12.62 10.55 -6.56
CA GLY A 59 13.95 10.67 -7.16
C GLY A 59 14.52 12.09 -7.03
N LEU A 60 13.71 13.12 -7.33
CA LEU A 60 14.11 14.53 -7.17
C LEU A 60 14.41 14.91 -5.71
N LEU A 61 13.64 14.37 -4.75
CA LEU A 61 13.89 14.58 -3.32
C LEU A 61 15.24 14.01 -2.89
N VAL A 62 15.54 12.78 -3.27
CA VAL A 62 16.83 12.13 -2.97
C VAL A 62 17.99 12.87 -3.62
N LEU A 63 17.81 13.32 -4.87
CA LEU A 63 18.83 14.10 -5.58
C LEU A 63 19.15 15.42 -4.87
N THR A 64 18.10 16.11 -4.41
CA THR A 64 18.23 17.39 -3.71
C THR A 64 18.92 17.21 -2.37
N GLU A 65 18.59 16.16 -1.62
CA GLU A 65 19.25 15.84 -0.36
C GLU A 65 20.77 15.64 -0.54
N ARG A 66 21.17 14.89 -1.57
CA ARG A 66 22.59 14.63 -1.84
C ARG A 66 23.35 15.84 -2.37
N PHE A 67 22.70 16.71 -3.14
CA PHE A 67 23.27 17.99 -3.56
C PHE A 67 23.53 18.91 -2.35
N VAL A 68 22.57 19.01 -1.43
CA VAL A 68 22.72 19.81 -0.19
C VAL A 68 23.80 19.25 0.72
N ARG A 69 23.97 17.92 0.76
CA ARG A 69 25.08 17.25 1.46
C ARG A 69 26.44 17.44 0.79
N GLY A 70 26.49 17.94 -0.45
CA GLY A 70 27.71 18.06 -1.24
C GLY A 70 28.26 16.73 -1.77
N GLU A 71 27.45 15.67 -1.78
CA GLU A 71 27.81 14.36 -2.34
C GLU A 71 27.78 14.36 -3.88
N ILE A 72 27.08 15.33 -4.49
CA ILE A 72 26.93 15.47 -5.94
C ILE A 72 27.26 16.90 -6.33
N ASP A 73 28.01 17.06 -7.41
CA ASP A 73 28.32 18.36 -7.98
C ASP A 73 27.14 18.94 -8.78
N THR A 74 27.18 20.25 -8.98
CA THR A 74 26.15 21.09 -9.61
C THR A 74 25.86 20.66 -11.04
N GLU A 75 26.88 20.27 -11.80
CA GLU A 75 26.72 19.78 -13.18
C GLU A 75 25.96 18.45 -13.22
N ALA A 76 26.34 17.51 -12.35
CA ALA A 76 25.69 16.21 -12.21
C ALA A 76 24.26 16.34 -11.67
N PHE A 77 23.99 17.27 -10.76
CA PHE A 77 22.63 17.56 -10.31
C PHE A 77 21.76 18.09 -11.46
N ARG A 78 22.30 18.96 -12.32
CA ARG A 78 21.57 19.56 -13.44
C ARG A 78 21.24 18.56 -14.55
N SER A 79 22.17 17.67 -14.90
CA SER A 79 21.94 16.63 -15.91
C SER A 79 20.86 15.63 -15.45
N MET A 80 21.00 15.11 -14.24
CA MET A 80 20.05 14.15 -13.66
C MET A 80 18.66 14.75 -13.43
N LYS A 81 18.57 16.04 -13.05
CA LYS A 81 17.29 16.74 -12.93
C LYS A 81 16.59 16.89 -14.29
N ALA A 82 17.35 17.14 -15.36
CA ALA A 82 16.79 17.24 -16.71
C ALA A 82 16.27 15.88 -17.22
N GLU A 83 17.00 14.80 -16.93
CA GLU A 83 16.57 13.43 -17.25
C GLU A 83 15.28 13.04 -16.51
N LEU A 84 15.19 13.33 -15.22
CA LEU A 84 13.98 13.09 -14.41
C LEU A 84 12.79 13.95 -14.86
N ALA A 85 13.04 15.16 -15.37
CA ALA A 85 12.01 16.03 -15.94
C ALA A 85 11.57 15.62 -17.35
N MET A 86 12.38 14.82 -18.07
CA MET A 86 12.02 14.21 -19.36
C MET A 86 11.30 12.85 -19.22
N GLN A 87 11.30 12.24 -18.03
CA GLN A 87 10.57 11.00 -17.75
C GLN A 87 9.03 11.08 -17.52
N PRO A 88 8.32 12.24 -17.51
CA PRO A 88 6.86 12.23 -17.32
C PRO A 88 6.07 11.74 -18.54
N GLU A 89 6.71 11.51 -19.70
CA GLU A 89 6.04 11.21 -20.98
C GLU A 89 6.47 9.85 -21.59
N SER A 90 6.77 8.82 -20.78
CA SER A 90 6.94 7.45 -21.29
C SER A 90 5.59 6.77 -21.69
N GLY A 91 4.65 7.58 -22.21
CA GLY A 91 3.61 7.18 -23.14
C GLY A 91 3.94 7.58 -24.59
N TYR A 92 5.10 8.18 -24.86
CA TYR A 92 5.51 8.57 -26.20
C TYR A 92 6.31 7.43 -26.86
N HIS A 93 5.61 6.61 -27.65
CA HIS A 93 6.23 5.82 -28.70
C HIS A 93 6.85 6.80 -29.71
N PRO A 94 8.19 6.88 -29.87
CA PRO A 94 8.74 7.49 -31.06
C PRO A 94 8.41 6.55 -32.22
N MET A 95 7.26 6.77 -32.87
CA MET A 95 7.04 6.23 -34.20
C MET A 95 7.99 6.98 -35.12
N ALA A 96 9.15 6.35 -35.26
CA ALA A 96 10.14 6.49 -36.29
C ALA A 96 9.56 7.17 -37.54
N GLY A 97 10.28 8.19 -38.00
CA GLY A 97 10.06 8.76 -39.31
C GLY A 97 9.97 7.67 -40.37
N ILE A 98 8.94 7.79 -41.20
CA ILE A 98 8.94 7.18 -42.52
C ILE A 98 9.27 8.34 -43.48
N PRO A 99 10.40 8.28 -44.18
CA PRO A 99 10.74 9.25 -45.22
C PRO A 99 9.77 9.14 -46.41
N ASP A 100 9.56 10.31 -47.02
CA ASP A 100 9.00 10.70 -48.32
C ASP A 100 7.89 9.85 -48.97
#